data_AF-A0A524FH99-F1
#
_entry.id   AF-A0A524FH99-F1
#
_cell.length_a   1.000
_cell.length_b   1.000
_cell.length_c   1.000
_cell.angle_alpha   90.00
_cell.angle_beta   90.00
_cell.angle_gamma   90.00
#
_symmetry.space_group_name_H-M   'P 1'
#
loop_
_entity.id
_entity.type
_entity.pdbx_description
1 polymer ?
#
loop_
_entity_poly.entity_id
_entity_poly.type
_entity_poly.pdbx_seq_one_letter_code
_entity_poly.pdbx_strand_id
1 'polypeptide(L)' 'MVNMKDIEKLMEDFMLDPDVKFGELKTYLLNEFEWNADPQNSQFYVRGLPISDDSSVSEMLQKHLPNEIIVLKEV' A
#
# COMPACT_ATOMS: atom_id res chain seq x y z
N MET A 1 10.64 5.03 -6.01
CA MET A 1 9.62 4.15 -6.63
C MET A 1 9.34 3.07 -5.60
N VAL A 2 8.08 2.93 -5.17
CA VAL A 2 7.68 1.98 -4.13
C VAL A 2 7.17 0.71 -4.81
N ASN A 3 7.62 -0.45 -4.33
CA ASN A 3 7.18 -1.77 -4.81
C ASN A 3 6.55 -2.59 -3.68
N MET A 4 6.00 -3.76 -4.02
CA MET A 4 5.36 -4.64 -3.04
C MET A 4 6.25 -5.10 -1.90
N LYS A 5 7.53 -5.37 -2.19
CA LYS A 5 8.50 -5.75 -1.17
C LYS A 5 8.76 -4.63 -0.15
N ASP A 6 8.68 -3.38 -0.59
CA ASP A 6 8.80 -2.23 0.32
C ASP A 6 7.62 -2.18 1.30
N ILE A 7 6.41 -2.57 0.87
CA ILE A 7 5.23 -2.69 1.74
C ILE A 7 5.38 -3.84 2.73
N GLU A 8 5.83 -5.00 2.25
CA GLU A 8 6.09 -6.17 3.10
C GLU A 8 7.11 -5.82 4.20
N LYS A 9 8.19 -5.13 3.82
CA LYS A 9 9.20 -4.66 4.79
C LYS A 9 8.62 -3.67 5.79
N LEU A 10 7.77 -2.74 5.34
CA LEU A 10 7.09 -1.79 6.24
C LEU A 10 6.21 -2.51 7.25
N MET A 11 5.46 -3.54 6.82
CA MET A 11 4.68 -4.37 7.74
C MET A 11 5.55 -5.03 8.82
N GLU A 12 6.72 -5.55 8.44
CA GLU A 12 7.68 -6.15 9.36
C GLU A 12 8.29 -5.12 10.32
N ASP A 13 8.77 -3.99 9.78
CA ASP A 13 9.45 -2.93 10.53
C ASP A 13 8.53 -2.32 11.60
N PHE A 14 7.23 -2.20 11.31
CA PHE A 14 6.22 -1.67 12.23
C PHE A 14 5.46 -2.77 13.01
N MET A 15 5.82 -4.05 12.86
CA MET A 15 5.14 -5.20 13.49
C MET A 15 3.62 -5.18 13.30
N LEU A 16 3.17 -4.81 12.10
CA LEU A 16 1.75 -4.68 11.78
C LEU A 16 1.13 -6.05 11.47
N ASP A 17 -0.14 -6.20 11.81
CA ASP A 17 -0.88 -7.43 11.53
C ASP A 17 -1.07 -7.59 10.01
N PRO A 18 -0.64 -8.71 9.39
CA PRO A 18 -0.80 -8.93 7.95
C PRO A 18 -2.26 -8.89 7.47
N ASP A 19 -3.24 -9.12 8.37
CA ASP A 19 -4.66 -9.04 8.06
C ASP A 19 -5.25 -7.63 8.22
N VAL A 20 -4.42 -6.63 8.52
CA VAL A 20 -4.83 -5.22 8.52
C VAL A 20 -5.38 -4.82 7.15
N LYS A 21 -6.41 -3.97 7.18
CA LYS A 21 -6.98 -3.40 5.97
C LYS A 21 -6.02 -2.41 5.31
N PHE A 22 -5.93 -2.43 3.99
CA PHE A 22 -5.06 -1.53 3.26
C PHE A 22 -5.41 -0.05 3.47
N GLY A 23 -6.69 0.28 3.67
CA GLY A 23 -7.13 1.64 4.00
C GLY A 23 -6.49 2.20 5.28
N GLU A 24 -6.24 1.35 6.28
CA GLU A 24 -5.60 1.74 7.54
C GLU A 24 -4.10 1.98 7.37
N LEU A 25 -3.48 1.37 6.36
CA LEU A 25 -2.08 1.58 6.02
C LEU A 25 -1.83 2.87 5.24
N LYS A 26 -2.82 3.43 4.53
CA LYS A 26 -2.60 4.57 3.61
C LYS A 26 -1.76 5.68 4.23
N THR A 27 -2.11 6.11 5.45
CA THR A 27 -1.39 7.18 6.14
C THR A 27 0.07 6.81 6.44
N TYR A 28 0.34 5.56 6.83
CA TYR A 28 1.70 5.07 7.07
C TYR A 28 2.50 5.02 5.77
N LEU A 29 1.90 4.52 4.69
CA LEU A 29 2.53 4.48 3.38
C LEU A 29 2.86 5.88 2.86
N LEU A 30 1.93 6.82 3.00
CA LEU A 30 2.15 8.20 2.56
C LEU A 30 3.29 8.87 3.32
N ASN A 31 3.36 8.67 4.64
CA ASN A 31 4.41 9.25 5.47
C ASN A 31 5.78 8.59 5.23
N GLU A 32 5.85 7.26 5.25
CA GLU A 32 7.12 6.52 5.16
C GLU A 32 7.79 6.68 3.78
N PHE A 33 6.98 6.77 2.72
CA PHE A 33 7.49 6.96 1.36
C PHE A 33 7.45 8.42 0.89
N GLU A 34 7.24 9.37 1.81
CA GLU A 34 7.23 10.82 1.57
C GLU A 34 6.31 11.25 0.41
N TRP A 35 5.18 10.55 0.24
CA TRP A 35 4.17 10.94 -0.73
C TRP A 35 3.33 12.09 -0.18
N ASN A 36 3.45 13.26 -0.83
CA ASN A 36 2.66 14.44 -0.50
C ASN A 36 1.25 14.36 -1.12
N ALA A 37 0.37 13.54 -0.53
CA ALA A 37 -1.03 13.43 -0.93
C ALA A 37 -1.95 13.28 0.29
N ASP A 38 -3.21 13.65 0.12
CA ASP A 38 -4.25 13.45 1.13
C ASP A 38 -4.72 11.97 1.14
N PRO A 39 -4.65 11.25 2.28
CA PRO A 39 -5.13 9.87 2.38
C PRO A 39 -6.59 9.68 1.95
N GLN A 40 -7.45 10.70 2.14
CA GLN A 40 -8.88 10.64 1.80
C GLN A 40 -9.14 10.88 0.32
N ASN A 41 -8.27 11.66 -0.34
CA ASN A 41 -8.38 12.01 -1.76
C ASN A 41 -7.33 11.29 -2.60
N SER A 42 -6.87 10.12 -2.16
CA SER A 42 -5.87 9.36 -2.89
C SER A 42 -6.17 7.86 -2.95
N GLN A 43 -5.77 7.28 -4.08
CA GLN A 43 -6.00 5.89 -4.42
C GLN A 43 -4.70 5.25 -4.89
N PHE A 44 -4.36 4.11 -4.28
CA PHE A 44 -3.22 3.30 -4.68
C PHE A 44 -3.59 2.35 -5.81
N TYR A 45 -2.65 2.11 -6.72
CA TYR A 45 -2.82 1.23 -7.87
C TYR A 45 -1.60 0.33 -8.06
N VAL A 46 -1.86 -0.86 -8.61
CA VAL A 46 -0.85 -1.85 -9.02
C VAL A 46 -1.24 -2.32 -10.41
N ARG A 47 -0.32 -2.24 -11.38
CA ARG A 47 -0.60 -2.57 -12.79
C ARG A 47 -1.83 -1.84 -13.36
N GLY A 48 -2.13 -0.64 -12.86
CA GLY A 48 -3.28 0.15 -13.28
C GLY A 48 -4.62 -0.27 -12.66
N LEU A 49 -4.65 -1.27 -11.77
CA LEU A 49 -5.84 -1.65 -11.00
C LEU A 49 -5.80 -0.99 -9.62
N PRO A 50 -6.93 -0.43 -9.13
CA PRO A 50 -6.98 0.18 -7.80
C PRO A 50 -6.88 -0.90 -6.72
N ILE A 51 -6.16 -0.60 -5.64
CA ILE A 51 -6.14 -1.41 -4.42
C ILE A 51 -7.37 -1.03 -3.57
N SER A 52 -8.22 -2.00 -3.24
CA SER A 52 -9.37 -1.74 -2.38
C SER A 52 -8.93 -1.47 -0.94
N ASP A 53 -9.50 -0.44 -0.32
CA ASP A 53 -9.23 -0.10 1.08
C ASP A 53 -9.68 -1.20 2.04
N ASP A 54 -10.68 -1.99 1.64
CA ASP A 54 -11.19 -3.12 2.41
C ASP A 54 -10.38 -4.41 2.26
N SER A 55 -9.47 -4.48 1.28
CA SER A 55 -8.63 -5.66 1.11
C SER A 55 -7.58 -5.73 2.22
N SER A 56 -7.31 -6.94 2.72
CA SER A 56 -6.19 -7.15 3.62
C SER A 56 -4.87 -6.98 2.87
N VAL A 57 -3.85 -6.55 3.60
CA VAL A 57 -2.50 -6.40 3.06
C VAL A 57 -1.92 -7.75 2.67
N SER A 58 -2.20 -8.79 3.46
CA SER A 58 -1.83 -10.19 3.17
C SER A 58 -2.35 -10.65 1.81
N GLU A 59 -3.63 -10.44 1.51
CA GLU A 59 -4.22 -10.78 0.21
C GLU A 59 -3.57 -9.99 -0.93
N MET A 60 -3.30 -8.71 -0.70
CA MET A 60 -2.70 -7.83 -1.69
C MET A 60 -1.26 -8.29 -2.03
N LEU A 61 -0.43 -8.56 -1.02
CA LEU A 61 0.92 -9.08 -1.19
C LEU A 61 0.95 -10.46 -1.88
N GLN A 62 -0.06 -11.32 -1.65
CA GLN A 62 -0.16 -12.62 -2.32
C GLN A 62 -0.62 -12.51 -3.80
N LYS A 63 -1.43 -11.50 -4.12
CA LYS A 63 -1.95 -11.28 -5.49
C LYS A 63 -0.92 -10.64 -6.42
N HIS A 64 0.14 -10.05 -5.87
CA HIS A 64 1.10 -9.23 -6.59
C HIS A 64 2.53 -9.77 -6.47
N LEU A 65 3.36 -9.52 -7.49
CA LEU A 65 4.77 -9.91 -7.42
C LEU A 65 5.55 -8.90 -6.56
N PRO A 66 6.62 -9.32 -5.85
CA PRO A 66 7.41 -8.43 -4.98
C PRO A 66 7.95 -7.16 -5.68
N ASN A 67 8.21 -7.24 -6.98
CA ASN A 67 8.76 -6.13 -7.76
C ASN A 67 7.69 -5.27 -8.47
N GLU A 68 6.39 -5.59 -8.29
CA GLU A 68 5.33 -4.77 -8.86
C GLU A 68 5.30 -3.39 -8.19
N ILE A 69 5.21 -2.36 -9.02
CA ILE A 69 5.26 -0.98 -8.58
C ILE A 69 3.87 -0.54 -8.12
N ILE A 70 3.84 0.07 -6.94
CA ILE A 70 2.67 0.77 -6.41
C ILE A 70 2.75 2.22 -6.87
N VAL A 71 1.65 2.69 -7.44
CA VAL A 71 1.50 4.09 -7.82
C VAL A 71 0.35 4.72 -7.05
N LEU A 72 0.52 5.98 -6.69
CA LEU A 72 -0.47 6.80 -6.03
C LEU A 72 -1.10 7.75 -7.05
N LYS A 73 -2.41 7.90 -7.01
CA LYS A 73 -3.12 8.95 -7.76
C LYS A 73 -4.07 9.69 -6.81
N GLU A 74 -4.06 11.01 -6.91
CA GLU A 74 -5.09 11.84 -6.29
C GLU A 74 -6.38 11.77 -7.11
N VAL A 75 -7.54 11.80 -6.43
CA VAL A 75 -8.89 11.65 -7.01
C VAL A 75 -9.70 12.91 -6.76
#